data_AF-A0AAU8RKD0-F1
#
_entry.id   AF-A0AAU8RKD0-F1
#
_cell.length_a   1.000
_cell.length_b   1.000
_cell.length_c   1.000
_cell.angle_alpha   90.00
_cell.angle_beta   90.00
_cell.angle_gamma   90.00
#
_symmetry.space_group_name_H-M   'P 1'
#
loop_
_entity.id
_entity.type
_entity.pdbx_description
1 polymer ?
#
loop_
_entity_poly.entity_id
_entity_poly.type
_entity_poly.pdbx_seq_one_letter_code
_entity_poly.pdbx_strand_id
1 'polypeptide(L)'
;MKALFSDNYPDYTDTELVHLALEGDKKALQVIIIRHQLFVYNLALKMVGNVSDAEDLTQEVFIKVITALSKFKGESKFTTWLYRITVNHFINSKRQHSKLQRVNFETYFNAIEAVPNHALNDLDEKELKDTIEEIRINCTTGMLLCLSKEQRMIYILGEMFEIDHNLGAEILGITAGNFRIKLMRTRKELYNWMNQKCGLVNTNNPCRCAKKTRGYIAQGKVNPDNLQFNTRYTSKISALSKKKAVSFTNTVEDLNKKVFQSQPAQTPIQASKIVTDILNNDLIKSILDF
;
A
#
# COMPACT_ATOMS: atom_id res chain seq x y z
N MET A 1 8.59 0.88 -12.53
CA MET A 1 10.02 1.02 -12.20
C MET A 1 10.61 -0.37 -12.32
N LYS A 2 11.25 -0.69 -13.46
CA LYS A 2 11.97 -1.96 -13.66
C LYS A 2 13.17 -1.97 -12.70
N ALA A 3 13.37 -3.06 -11.97
CA ALA A 3 14.47 -3.20 -11.02
C ALA A 3 15.82 -3.08 -11.75
N LEU A 4 16.64 -2.11 -11.35
CA LEU A 4 17.89 -1.70 -12.01
C LEU A 4 19.08 -2.69 -11.86
N PHE A 5 18.88 -3.91 -11.34
CA PHE A 5 19.97 -4.88 -11.08
C PHE A 5 19.56 -6.37 -11.26
N SER A 6 18.59 -6.67 -12.14
CA SER A 6 17.95 -8.00 -12.24
C SER A 6 18.63 -9.00 -13.21
N ASP A 7 19.70 -8.64 -13.92
CA ASP A 7 20.12 -9.42 -15.08
C ASP A 7 20.90 -10.71 -14.77
N ASN A 8 21.28 -10.98 -13.51
CA ASN A 8 22.12 -12.15 -13.19
C ASN A 8 21.39 -13.36 -12.61
N TYR A 9 20.15 -13.24 -12.11
CA TYR A 9 19.45 -14.37 -11.45
C TYR A 9 17.90 -14.36 -11.60
N PRO A 10 17.32 -14.09 -12.79
CA PRO A 10 15.86 -14.05 -12.93
C PRO A 10 15.16 -15.40 -12.63
N ASP A 11 15.87 -16.53 -12.73
CA ASP A 11 15.28 -17.88 -12.68
C ASP A 11 15.72 -18.76 -11.50
N TYR A 12 16.57 -18.25 -10.60
CA TYR A 12 17.07 -19.03 -9.47
C TYR A 12 16.01 -19.18 -8.36
N THR A 13 15.87 -20.39 -7.85
CA THR A 13 15.05 -20.71 -6.68
C THR A 13 15.62 -20.08 -5.42
N ASP A 14 14.79 -19.89 -4.40
CA ASP A 14 15.25 -19.35 -3.11
C ASP A 14 16.36 -20.22 -2.52
N THR A 15 16.27 -21.55 -2.64
CA THR A 15 17.28 -22.48 -2.13
C THR A 15 18.64 -22.30 -2.79
N GLU A 16 18.68 -22.14 -4.11
CA GLU A 16 19.94 -21.91 -4.84
C GLU A 16 20.55 -20.54 -4.48
N LEU A 17 19.71 -19.50 -4.36
CA LEU A 17 20.17 -18.19 -3.92
C LEU A 17 20.74 -18.22 -2.50
N VAL A 18 20.14 -18.99 -1.59
CA VAL A 18 20.70 -19.18 -0.24
C VAL A 18 22.06 -19.86 -0.32
N HIS A 19 22.21 -20.91 -1.12
CA HIS A 19 23.51 -21.60 -1.28
C HIS A 19 24.60 -20.63 -1.74
N LEU A 20 24.35 -19.89 -2.83
CA LEU A 20 25.29 -18.89 -3.36
C LEU A 20 25.59 -17.80 -2.32
N ALA A 21 24.59 -17.35 -1.58
CA ALA A 21 24.78 -16.36 -0.52
C ALA A 21 25.68 -16.88 0.60
N LEU A 22 25.57 -18.17 0.96
CA LEU A 22 26.43 -18.81 1.97
C LEU A 22 27.87 -18.99 1.48
N GLU A 23 28.08 -19.14 0.17
CA GLU A 23 29.41 -19.14 -0.46
C GLU A 23 30.03 -17.73 -0.59
N GLY A 24 29.29 -16.69 -0.19
CA GLY A 24 29.77 -15.30 -0.17
C GLY A 24 29.29 -14.44 -1.34
N ASP A 25 28.37 -14.93 -2.18
CA ASP A 25 27.76 -14.13 -3.24
C ASP A 25 26.80 -13.08 -2.65
N LYS A 26 27.29 -11.85 -2.54
CA LYS A 26 26.51 -10.69 -2.06
C LYS A 26 25.31 -10.38 -2.96
N LYS A 27 25.39 -10.65 -4.27
CA LYS A 27 24.28 -10.39 -5.19
C LYS A 27 23.16 -11.40 -4.97
N ALA A 28 23.49 -12.68 -4.77
CA ALA A 28 22.50 -13.70 -4.44
C ALA A 28 21.75 -13.35 -3.13
N LEU A 29 22.48 -12.90 -2.10
CA LEU A 29 21.88 -12.41 -0.86
C LEU A 29 20.95 -11.21 -1.08
N GLN A 30 21.37 -10.25 -1.89
CA GLN A 30 20.55 -9.08 -2.21
C GLN A 30 19.26 -9.48 -2.95
N VAL A 31 19.34 -10.40 -3.91
CA VAL A 31 18.17 -10.85 -4.68
C VAL A 31 17.14 -11.51 -3.76
N ILE A 32 17.57 -12.41 -2.87
CA ILE A 32 16.63 -13.09 -1.96
C ILE A 32 16.01 -12.11 -0.95
N ILE A 33 16.76 -11.11 -0.47
CA ILE A 33 16.21 -10.06 0.41
C ILE A 33 15.15 -9.25 -0.34
N ILE A 34 15.47 -8.69 -1.50
CA ILE A 34 14.55 -7.84 -2.28
C ILE A 34 13.28 -8.63 -2.65
N ARG A 35 13.43 -9.90 -3.03
CA ARG A 35 12.32 -10.80 -3.39
C ARG A 35 11.28 -10.91 -2.28
N HIS A 36 11.68 -10.96 -1.02
CA HIS A 36 10.76 -11.13 0.11
C HIS A 36 10.50 -9.85 0.92
N GLN A 37 11.23 -8.77 0.67
CA GLN A 37 11.13 -7.53 1.44
C GLN A 37 9.73 -6.95 1.45
N LEU A 38 9.08 -6.91 0.29
CA LEU A 38 7.74 -6.35 0.16
C LEU A 38 6.71 -7.10 1.00
N PHE A 39 6.82 -8.44 1.06
CA PHE A 39 5.93 -9.26 1.88
C PHE A 39 6.12 -8.96 3.37
N VAL A 40 7.37 -8.99 3.85
CA VAL A 40 7.71 -8.72 5.25
C VAL A 40 7.26 -7.32 5.66
N TYR A 41 7.48 -6.33 4.78
CA TYR A 41 7.04 -4.96 4.99
C TYR A 41 5.53 -4.81 5.06
N ASN A 42 4.79 -5.42 4.12
CA ASN A 42 3.33 -5.36 4.13
C ASN A 42 2.73 -6.03 5.38
N LEU A 43 3.35 -7.12 5.85
CA LEU A 43 2.97 -7.75 7.10
C LEU A 43 3.27 -6.83 8.30
N ALA A 44 4.46 -6.22 8.35
CA ALA A 44 4.83 -5.27 9.39
C ALA A 44 3.86 -4.09 9.45
N LEU A 45 3.52 -3.50 8.30
CA LEU A 45 2.59 -2.37 8.21
C LEU A 45 1.20 -2.72 8.75
N LYS A 46 0.68 -3.92 8.45
CA LYS A 46 -0.59 -4.39 9.02
C LYS A 46 -0.49 -4.72 10.52
N MET A 47 0.69 -5.09 10.98
CA MET A 47 0.95 -5.36 12.40
C MET A 47 1.06 -4.09 13.24
N VAL A 48 1.61 -2.99 12.71
CA VAL A 48 1.84 -1.77 13.52
C VAL A 48 1.02 -0.55 13.10
N GLY A 49 0.49 -0.52 11.88
CA GLY A 49 -0.32 0.59 11.36
C GLY A 49 0.44 1.90 11.18
N ASN A 50 1.77 1.87 11.17
CA ASN A 50 2.65 3.03 11.00
C ASN A 50 3.79 2.67 10.04
N VAL A 51 4.08 3.58 9.10
CA VAL A 51 5.10 3.36 8.06
C VAL A 51 6.50 3.25 8.65
N SER A 52 6.90 4.18 9.52
CA SER A 52 8.24 4.19 10.12
C SER A 52 8.49 2.95 10.99
N ASP A 53 7.53 2.57 11.83
CA ASP A 53 7.64 1.35 12.63
C ASP A 53 7.70 0.09 11.75
N ALA A 54 6.98 0.08 10.62
CA ALA A 54 6.98 -1.04 9.68
C ALA A 54 8.33 -1.17 8.94
N GLU A 55 8.92 -0.05 8.52
CA GLU A 55 10.25 -0.01 7.93
C GLU A 55 11.30 -0.54 8.91
N ASP A 56 11.29 -0.05 10.15
CA ASP A 56 12.19 -0.51 11.23
C ASP A 56 12.06 -2.01 11.48
N LEU A 57 10.82 -2.50 11.68
CA LEU A 57 10.55 -3.91 11.89
C LEU A 57 11.03 -4.79 10.73
N THR A 58 10.86 -4.31 9.49
CA THR A 58 11.31 -5.02 8.29
C THR A 58 12.83 -5.13 8.29
N GLN A 59 13.53 -4.03 8.55
CA GLN A 59 14.99 -4.02 8.63
C GLN A 59 15.50 -4.96 9.73
N GLU A 60 14.92 -4.91 10.92
CA GLU A 60 15.27 -5.79 12.03
C GLU A 60 15.10 -7.28 11.68
N VAL A 61 14.04 -7.63 10.96
CA VAL A 61 13.84 -9.01 10.45
C VAL A 61 14.95 -9.40 9.49
N PHE A 62 15.27 -8.55 8.50
CA PHE A 62 16.31 -8.92 7.53
C PHE A 62 17.71 -8.97 8.15
N ILE A 63 18.01 -8.14 9.15
CA ILE A 63 19.24 -8.29 9.94
C ILE A 63 19.29 -9.66 10.62
N LYS A 64 18.19 -10.11 11.24
CA LYS A 64 18.09 -11.45 11.85
C LYS A 64 18.23 -12.57 10.82
N VAL A 65 17.62 -12.41 9.65
CA VAL A 65 17.67 -13.38 8.55
C VAL A 65 19.11 -13.52 8.04
N ILE A 66 19.79 -12.41 7.75
CA ILE A 66 21.17 -12.40 7.27
C ILE A 66 22.10 -13.05 8.31
N THR A 67 21.97 -12.64 9.57
CA THR A 67 22.83 -13.17 10.66
C THR A 67 22.55 -14.64 11.00
N ALA A 68 21.35 -15.13 10.70
CA ALA A 68 20.97 -16.52 10.93
C ALA A 68 20.98 -17.39 9.66
N LEU A 69 21.35 -16.85 8.50
CA LEU A 69 21.21 -17.54 7.21
C LEU A 69 21.98 -18.86 7.18
N SER A 70 23.16 -18.90 7.79
CA SER A 70 23.98 -20.12 7.92
C SER A 70 23.34 -21.23 8.75
N LYS A 71 22.28 -20.92 9.51
CA LYS A 71 21.51 -21.90 10.28
C LYS A 71 20.34 -22.50 9.50
N PHE A 72 20.04 -21.97 8.30
CA PHE A 72 19.02 -22.55 7.44
C PHE A 72 19.52 -23.85 6.82
N LYS A 73 18.93 -24.98 7.23
CA LYS A 73 19.34 -26.32 6.82
C LYS A 73 18.68 -26.85 5.54
N GLY A 74 17.76 -26.09 4.93
CA GLY A 74 17.01 -26.55 3.75
C GLY A 74 15.92 -27.62 4.04
N GLU A 75 15.63 -27.91 5.31
CA GLU A 75 14.58 -28.87 5.73
C GLU A 75 13.15 -28.37 5.46
N SER A 76 12.99 -27.09 5.18
CA SER A 76 11.72 -26.44 4.81
C SER A 76 11.97 -25.42 3.70
N LYS A 77 10.91 -24.90 3.06
CA LYS A 77 11.05 -23.77 2.13
C LYS A 77 11.67 -22.57 2.87
N PHE A 78 12.54 -21.83 2.20
CA PHE A 78 13.13 -20.61 2.75
C PHE A 78 12.05 -19.63 3.23
N THR A 79 10.96 -19.49 2.49
CA THR A 79 9.81 -18.66 2.86
C THR A 79 9.22 -19.04 4.21
N THR A 80 9.05 -20.34 4.49
CA THR A 80 8.55 -20.81 5.79
C THR A 80 9.49 -20.44 6.93
N TRP A 81 10.80 -20.64 6.74
CA TRP A 81 11.82 -20.27 7.73
C TRP A 81 11.87 -18.76 7.98
N LEU A 82 11.84 -17.95 6.91
CA LEU A 82 11.75 -16.50 6.96
C LEU A 82 10.49 -16.04 7.71
N TYR A 83 9.34 -16.65 7.42
CA TYR A 83 8.08 -16.27 8.03
C TYR A 83 8.06 -16.60 9.52
N ARG A 84 8.67 -17.71 9.95
CA ARG A 84 8.85 -18.01 11.39
C ARG A 84 9.67 -16.93 12.10
N ILE A 85 10.77 -16.47 11.51
CA ILE A 85 11.57 -15.37 12.07
C ILE A 85 10.75 -14.09 12.14
N THR A 86 10.06 -13.76 11.04
CA THR A 86 9.24 -12.56 10.89
C THR A 86 8.13 -12.50 11.95
N VAL A 87 7.35 -13.58 12.05
CA VAL A 87 6.19 -13.67 12.95
C VAL A 87 6.63 -13.62 14.41
N ASN A 88 7.67 -14.38 14.78
CA ASN A 88 8.21 -14.35 16.13
C ASN A 88 8.74 -12.96 16.49
N HIS A 89 9.41 -12.27 15.55
CA HIS A 89 9.89 -10.91 15.78
C HIS A 89 8.73 -9.93 16.00
N PHE A 90 7.70 -9.97 15.15
CA PHE A 90 6.59 -9.03 15.20
C PHE A 90 5.69 -9.24 16.43
N ILE A 91 5.44 -10.49 16.83
CA ILE A 91 4.67 -10.79 18.04
C ILE A 91 5.39 -10.29 19.30
N ASN A 92 6.73 -10.49 19.36
CA ASN A 92 7.53 -10.14 20.53
C ASN A 92 8.03 -8.69 20.54
N SER A 93 7.93 -7.97 19.43
CA SER A 93 8.41 -6.60 19.35
C SER A 93 7.64 -5.69 20.30
N LYS A 94 8.35 -4.81 21.01
CA LYS A 94 7.75 -3.74 21.81
C LYS A 94 7.42 -2.51 20.96
N ARG A 95 7.81 -2.49 19.68
CA ARG A 95 7.46 -1.44 18.73
C ARG A 95 5.97 -1.49 18.48
N GLN A 96 5.29 -0.56 19.11
CA GLN A 96 3.90 -0.27 18.89
C GLN A 96 3.78 1.21 19.14
N HIS A 97 3.40 1.96 18.11
CA HIS A 97 3.19 3.39 18.20
C HIS A 97 2.35 3.70 19.45
N SER A 98 2.86 4.55 20.36
CA SER A 98 2.32 4.76 21.71
C SER A 98 0.84 5.17 21.74
N LYS A 99 0.38 5.88 20.69
CA LYS A 99 -1.05 6.24 20.50
C LYS A 99 -1.97 5.04 20.27
N LEU A 100 -1.44 3.90 19.83
CA LEU A 100 -2.15 2.66 19.53
C LEU A 100 -1.99 1.60 20.63
N GLN A 101 -1.25 1.91 21.70
CA GLN A 101 -0.85 0.96 22.74
C GLN A 101 -2.00 0.59 23.71
N ARG A 102 -3.16 1.28 23.61
CA ARG A 102 -4.30 1.14 24.53
C ARG A 102 -5.66 1.11 23.84
N VAL A 103 -5.69 0.84 22.54
CA VAL A 103 -6.98 0.81 21.82
C VAL A 103 -7.55 -0.60 21.94
N ASN A 104 -8.53 -0.76 22.81
CA ASN A 104 -9.47 -1.86 22.69
C ASN A 104 -10.59 -1.44 21.72
N PHE A 105 -11.43 -2.38 21.31
CA PHE A 105 -12.51 -2.08 20.38
C PHE A 105 -13.44 -0.97 20.88
N GLU A 106 -13.81 -0.98 22.16
CA GLU A 106 -14.73 0.01 22.73
C GLU A 106 -14.18 1.44 22.63
N THR A 107 -12.97 1.66 23.13
CA THR A 107 -12.28 2.96 23.05
C THR A 107 -12.09 3.43 21.61
N TYR A 108 -11.79 2.50 20.70
CA TYR A 108 -11.66 2.80 19.28
C TYR A 108 -12.97 3.27 18.66
N PHE A 109 -14.06 2.53 18.89
CA PHE A 109 -15.37 2.90 18.36
C PHE A 109 -15.90 4.19 18.96
N ASN A 110 -15.69 4.43 20.26
CA ASN A 110 -16.03 5.71 20.89
C ASN A 110 -15.29 6.88 20.22
N ALA A 111 -14.00 6.69 19.87
CA ALA A 111 -13.24 7.70 19.14
C ALA A 111 -13.74 7.92 17.70
N ILE A 112 -14.25 6.87 17.03
CA ILE A 112 -14.92 7.00 15.72
C ILE A 112 -16.23 7.75 15.86
N GLU A 113 -17.06 7.39 16.85
CA GLU A 113 -18.37 8.01 17.10
C GLU A 113 -18.24 9.50 17.39
N ALA A 114 -17.21 9.90 18.16
CA ALA A 114 -16.91 11.29 18.47
C ALA A 114 -16.51 12.15 17.24
N VAL A 115 -16.16 11.55 16.10
CA VAL A 115 -15.91 12.31 14.86
C VAL A 115 -17.24 12.82 14.30
N PRO A 116 -17.44 14.14 14.16
CA PRO A 116 -18.69 14.70 13.64
C PRO A 116 -19.02 14.20 12.24
N ASN A 117 -20.32 14.05 11.96
CA ASN A 117 -20.81 13.76 10.63
C ASN A 117 -21.07 15.07 9.88
N HIS A 118 -20.60 15.14 8.64
CA HIS A 118 -20.87 16.22 7.71
C HIS A 118 -21.49 15.62 6.45
N ALA A 119 -22.64 16.14 6.00
CA ALA A 119 -23.19 15.74 4.71
C ALA A 119 -22.23 16.16 3.58
N LEU A 120 -22.06 15.29 2.60
CA LEU A 120 -21.38 15.58 1.34
C LEU A 120 -22.45 15.62 0.24
N ASN A 121 -22.32 16.55 -0.69
CA ASN A 121 -23.06 16.48 -1.94
C ASN A 121 -22.34 15.54 -2.94
N ASP A 122 -22.96 15.26 -4.09
CA ASP A 122 -22.42 14.31 -5.06
C ASP A 122 -21.04 14.73 -5.62
N LEU A 123 -20.80 16.03 -5.76
CA LEU A 123 -19.52 16.56 -6.23
C LEU A 123 -18.42 16.37 -5.17
N ASP A 124 -18.73 16.72 -3.92
CA ASP A 124 -17.83 16.56 -2.78
C ASP A 124 -17.44 15.08 -2.57
N GLU A 125 -18.41 14.16 -2.68
CA GLU A 125 -18.15 12.72 -2.52
C GLU A 125 -17.26 12.18 -3.65
N LYS A 126 -17.42 12.69 -4.87
CA LYS A 126 -16.56 12.34 -6.00
C LYS A 126 -15.15 12.88 -5.83
N GLU A 127 -15.00 14.13 -5.39
CA GLU A 127 -13.71 14.76 -5.14
C GLU A 127 -12.94 14.07 -4.00
N LEU A 128 -13.63 13.76 -2.90
CA LEU A 128 -13.04 13.15 -1.72
C LEU A 128 -12.98 11.62 -1.79
N LYS A 129 -13.30 11.01 -2.93
CA LYS A 129 -13.38 9.55 -3.08
C LYS A 129 -12.14 8.82 -2.56
N ASP A 130 -10.95 9.29 -2.94
CA ASP A 130 -9.70 8.65 -2.51
C ASP A 130 -9.44 8.83 -1.02
N THR A 131 -9.84 9.97 -0.45
CA THR A 131 -9.79 10.23 0.99
C THR A 131 -10.79 9.37 1.76
N ILE A 132 -11.97 9.12 1.20
CA ILE A 132 -12.97 8.23 1.76
C ILE A 132 -12.42 6.80 1.84
N GLU A 133 -11.76 6.33 0.78
CA GLU A 133 -11.08 5.02 0.78
C GLU A 133 -9.92 4.95 1.78
N GLU A 134 -9.12 6.01 1.88
CA GLU A 134 -8.07 6.13 2.90
C GLU A 134 -8.64 5.97 4.32
N ILE A 135 -9.79 6.61 4.60
CA ILE A 135 -10.48 6.48 5.89
C ILE A 135 -11.00 5.06 6.10
N ARG A 136 -11.51 4.38 5.07
CA ARG A 136 -11.93 2.98 5.18
C ARG A 136 -10.75 2.09 5.55
N ILE A 137 -9.61 2.25 4.88
CA ILE A 137 -8.38 1.49 5.16
C ILE A 137 -7.84 1.81 6.56
N ASN A 138 -7.82 3.09 6.96
CA ASN A 138 -7.44 3.49 8.31
C ASN A 138 -8.36 2.87 9.36
N CYS A 139 -9.67 2.91 9.14
CA CYS A 139 -10.66 2.36 10.05
C CYS A 139 -10.46 0.86 10.24
N THR A 140 -10.34 0.09 9.16
CA THR A 140 -10.15 -1.37 9.21
C THR A 140 -8.79 -1.75 9.79
N THR A 141 -7.73 -1.00 9.47
CA THR A 141 -6.41 -1.18 10.07
C THR A 141 -6.46 -0.97 11.57
N GLY A 142 -7.12 0.10 12.04
CA GLY A 142 -7.30 0.34 13.46
C GLY A 142 -8.12 -0.73 14.19
N MET A 143 -9.09 -1.37 13.51
CA MET A 143 -9.81 -2.53 14.06
C MET A 143 -8.88 -3.73 14.28
N LEU A 144 -7.96 -4.00 13.33
CA LEU A 144 -6.94 -5.04 13.51
C LEU A 144 -6.02 -4.70 14.69
N LEU A 145 -5.75 -3.41 14.90
CA LEU A 145 -4.93 -2.95 16.03
C LEU A 145 -5.60 -3.14 17.40
N CYS A 146 -6.92 -3.35 17.45
CA CYS A 146 -7.65 -3.66 18.67
C CYS A 146 -7.49 -5.13 19.11
N LEU A 147 -7.11 -6.02 18.19
CA LEU A 147 -6.82 -7.43 18.49
C LEU A 147 -5.49 -7.57 19.23
N SER A 148 -5.35 -8.67 19.98
CA SER A 148 -4.03 -9.07 20.47
C SER A 148 -3.06 -9.32 19.30
N LYS A 149 -1.75 -9.18 19.53
CA LYS A 149 -0.75 -9.38 18.46
C LYS A 149 -0.84 -10.77 17.84
N GLU A 150 -1.11 -11.80 18.64
CA GLU A 150 -1.29 -13.17 18.15
C GLU A 150 -2.55 -13.29 17.29
N GLN A 151 -3.70 -12.78 17.76
CA GLN A 151 -4.94 -12.78 16.99
C GLN A 151 -4.79 -12.02 15.67
N ARG A 152 -4.17 -10.83 15.71
CA ARG A 152 -3.89 -9.99 14.55
C ARG A 152 -3.02 -10.74 13.55
N MET A 153 -1.96 -11.39 14.01
CA MET A 153 -1.07 -12.17 13.15
C MET A 153 -1.82 -13.32 12.47
N ILE A 154 -2.59 -14.11 13.25
CA ILE A 154 -3.39 -15.22 12.72
C ILE A 154 -4.38 -14.72 11.67
N TYR A 155 -5.05 -13.60 11.94
CA TYR A 155 -6.00 -13.00 11.00
C TYR A 155 -5.31 -12.54 9.72
N ILE A 156 -4.21 -11.79 9.81
CA ILE A 156 -3.50 -11.30 8.61
C ILE A 156 -3.02 -12.48 7.76
N LEU A 157 -2.39 -13.48 8.37
CA LEU A 157 -1.90 -14.65 7.67
C LEU A 157 -3.05 -15.44 7.02
N GLY A 158 -4.09 -15.78 7.78
CA GLY A 158 -5.17 -16.65 7.31
C GLY A 158 -6.20 -15.99 6.40
N GLU A 159 -6.48 -14.70 6.57
CA GLU A 159 -7.52 -13.99 5.80
C GLU A 159 -6.96 -13.07 4.72
N MET A 160 -5.88 -12.35 5.03
CA MET A 160 -5.40 -11.33 4.11
C MET A 160 -4.37 -11.89 3.14
N PHE A 161 -3.59 -12.87 3.59
CA PHE A 161 -2.61 -13.58 2.77
C PHE A 161 -3.07 -14.98 2.37
N GLU A 162 -4.25 -15.40 2.83
CA GLU A 162 -4.90 -16.66 2.45
C GLU A 162 -4.00 -17.90 2.60
N ILE A 163 -3.08 -17.89 3.59
CA ILE A 163 -2.21 -19.04 3.81
C ILE A 163 -3.02 -20.20 4.38
N ASP A 164 -2.67 -21.42 3.98
CA ASP A 164 -3.33 -22.61 4.49
C ASP A 164 -3.02 -22.82 5.98
N HIS A 165 -3.91 -23.53 6.67
CA HIS A 165 -3.83 -23.74 8.11
C HIS A 165 -2.64 -24.61 8.54
N ASN A 166 -2.09 -25.46 7.67
CA ASN A 166 -0.88 -26.23 7.97
C ASN A 166 0.33 -25.31 7.94
N LEU A 167 0.48 -24.50 6.89
CA LEU A 167 1.56 -23.51 6.82
C LEU A 167 1.45 -22.47 7.94
N GLY A 168 0.25 -21.96 8.22
CA GLY A 168 0.02 -21.01 9.32
C GLY A 168 0.36 -21.59 10.69
N ALA A 169 0.03 -22.87 10.91
CA ALA A 169 0.40 -23.59 12.12
C ALA A 169 1.91 -23.79 12.26
N GLU A 170 2.59 -24.17 11.16
CA GLU A 170 4.05 -24.31 11.13
C GLU A 170 4.76 -22.98 11.42
N ILE A 171 4.28 -21.88 10.84
CA ILE A 171 4.83 -20.55 11.04
C ILE A 171 4.69 -20.08 12.51
N LEU A 172 3.54 -20.33 13.11
CA LEU A 172 3.22 -19.91 14.49
C LEU A 172 3.68 -20.91 15.56
N GLY A 173 4.14 -22.10 15.19
CA GLY A 173 4.52 -23.14 16.14
C GLY A 173 3.34 -23.70 16.96
N ILE A 174 2.15 -23.77 16.36
CA ILE A 174 0.93 -24.33 16.97
C ILE A 174 0.40 -25.50 16.14
N THR A 175 -0.63 -26.20 16.60
CA THR A 175 -1.28 -27.25 15.79
C THR A 175 -2.21 -26.63 14.74
N ALA A 176 -2.38 -27.32 13.60
CA ALA A 176 -3.32 -26.92 12.54
C ALA A 176 -4.76 -26.71 13.07
N GLY A 177 -5.21 -27.58 13.97
CA GLY A 177 -6.51 -27.43 14.64
C GLY A 177 -6.60 -26.16 15.48
N ASN A 178 -5.55 -25.85 16.25
CA ASN A 178 -5.50 -24.63 17.06
C ASN A 178 -5.50 -23.37 16.19
N PHE A 179 -4.74 -23.36 15.09
CA PHE A 179 -4.74 -22.26 14.12
C PHE A 179 -6.16 -22.00 13.57
N ARG A 180 -6.86 -23.04 13.11
CA ARG A 180 -8.24 -22.91 12.59
C ARG A 180 -9.20 -22.35 13.64
N ILE A 181 -9.14 -22.84 14.87
CA ILE A 181 -10.00 -22.39 15.96
C ILE A 181 -9.72 -20.93 16.31
N LYS A 182 -8.44 -20.54 16.44
CA LYS A 182 -8.06 -19.15 16.73
C LYS A 182 -8.50 -18.22 15.60
N LEU A 183 -8.27 -18.60 14.34
CA LEU A 183 -8.71 -17.83 13.18
C LEU A 183 -10.23 -17.62 13.17
N MET A 184 -11.00 -18.70 13.36
CA MET A 184 -12.47 -18.62 13.45
C MET A 184 -12.92 -17.68 14.58
N ARG A 185 -12.30 -17.77 15.77
CA ARG A 185 -12.63 -16.92 16.92
C ARG A 185 -12.33 -15.45 16.61
N THR A 186 -11.17 -15.15 16.05
CA THR A 186 -10.78 -13.78 15.67
C THR A 186 -11.71 -13.20 14.61
N ARG A 187 -12.10 -13.98 13.58
CA ARG A 187 -13.11 -13.59 12.59
C ARG A 187 -14.42 -13.20 13.24
N LYS A 188 -14.93 -14.06 14.14
CA LYS A 188 -16.19 -13.82 14.84
C LYS A 188 -16.14 -12.58 15.73
N GLU A 189 -15.03 -12.38 16.44
CA GLU A 189 -14.83 -11.20 17.28
C GLU A 189 -14.86 -9.90 16.47
N LEU A 190 -14.05 -9.81 15.40
CA LEU A 190 -14.05 -8.66 14.50
C LEU A 190 -15.44 -8.42 13.89
N TYR A 191 -16.07 -9.48 13.37
CA TYR A 191 -17.40 -9.38 12.77
C TYR A 191 -18.43 -8.84 13.77
N ASN A 192 -18.46 -9.34 15.01
CA ASN A 192 -19.42 -8.90 16.01
C ASN A 192 -19.30 -7.39 16.28
N TRP A 193 -18.06 -6.91 16.48
CA TRP A 193 -17.79 -5.50 16.69
C TRP A 193 -18.18 -4.64 15.49
N MET A 194 -17.81 -5.06 14.27
CA MET A 194 -18.17 -4.33 13.06
C MET A 194 -19.68 -4.34 12.81
N ASN A 195 -20.36 -5.46 13.03
CA ASN A 195 -21.80 -5.60 12.82
C ASN A 195 -22.62 -4.70 13.74
N GLN A 196 -22.10 -4.35 14.93
CA GLN A 196 -22.75 -3.45 15.89
C GLN A 196 -22.51 -1.96 15.60
N LYS A 197 -21.43 -1.61 14.92
CA LYS A 197 -20.95 -0.20 14.85
C LYS A 197 -20.69 0.33 13.44
N CYS A 198 -20.27 -0.53 12.51
CA CYS A 198 -19.87 -0.13 11.15
C CYS A 198 -21.05 -0.16 10.19
N GLY A 199 -21.28 0.95 9.47
CA GLY A 199 -22.32 1.05 8.46
C GLY A 199 -22.05 0.31 7.15
N LEU A 200 -20.78 -0.07 6.89
CA LEU A 200 -20.42 -0.89 5.73
C LEU A 200 -20.75 -2.37 5.93
N VAL A 201 -20.79 -2.82 7.18
CA VAL A 201 -21.11 -4.23 7.53
C VAL A 201 -22.59 -4.39 7.82
N ASN A 202 -23.20 -3.44 8.52
CA ASN A 202 -24.63 -3.43 8.80
C ASN A 202 -25.18 -2.02 8.54
N THR A 203 -26.05 -1.92 7.53
CA THR A 203 -26.61 -0.65 7.03
C THR A 203 -27.46 0.07 8.08
N ASN A 204 -27.96 -0.64 9.09
CA ASN A 204 -28.73 -0.06 10.19
C ASN A 204 -27.87 0.77 11.15
N ASN A 205 -26.55 0.57 11.15
CA ASN A 205 -25.64 1.36 11.99
C ASN A 205 -25.50 2.79 11.44
N PRO A 206 -25.29 3.82 12.28
CA PRO A 206 -25.25 5.22 11.84
C PRO A 206 -23.93 5.64 11.17
N CYS A 207 -22.85 4.88 11.35
CA CYS A 207 -21.53 5.26 10.85
C CYS A 207 -21.48 5.27 9.31
N ARG A 208 -20.98 6.36 8.70
CA ARG A 208 -20.76 6.48 7.25
C ARG A 208 -19.40 7.12 6.99
N CYS A 209 -18.51 6.42 6.30
CA CYS A 209 -17.16 6.90 6.02
C CYS A 209 -17.17 8.24 5.28
N ALA A 210 -18.00 8.37 4.24
CA ALA A 210 -18.21 9.62 3.51
C ALA A 210 -18.57 10.78 4.47
N LYS A 211 -19.57 10.57 5.33
CA LYS A 211 -20.00 11.62 6.27
C LYS A 211 -18.94 11.99 7.31
N LYS A 212 -18.08 11.05 7.71
CA LYS A 212 -17.00 11.34 8.67
C LYS A 212 -15.78 11.98 8.02
N THR A 213 -15.70 12.03 6.68
CA THR A 213 -14.47 12.41 5.97
C THR A 213 -13.99 13.82 6.30
N ARG A 214 -14.87 14.82 6.22
CA ARG A 214 -14.53 16.20 6.63
C ARG A 214 -14.11 16.30 8.10
N GLY A 215 -14.73 15.50 8.99
CA GLY A 215 -14.36 15.44 10.40
C GLY A 215 -12.97 14.87 10.64
N TYR A 216 -12.59 13.80 9.92
CA TYR A 216 -11.23 13.24 9.98
C TYR A 216 -10.17 14.22 9.44
N ILE A 217 -10.48 14.94 8.36
CA ILE A 217 -9.60 15.99 7.81
C ILE A 217 -9.43 17.13 8.83
N ALA A 218 -10.53 17.65 9.38
CA ALA A 218 -10.50 18.76 10.34
C ALA A 218 -9.73 18.42 11.62
N GLN A 219 -9.75 17.16 12.05
CA GLN A 219 -8.97 16.68 13.21
C GLN A 219 -7.51 16.33 12.87
N GLY A 220 -7.06 16.53 11.63
CA GLY A 220 -5.71 16.19 11.17
C GLY A 220 -5.42 14.69 11.17
N LYS A 221 -6.45 13.84 11.17
CA LYS A 221 -6.31 12.37 11.19
C LYS A 221 -6.08 11.80 9.79
N VAL A 222 -6.48 12.53 8.74
CA VAL A 222 -6.22 12.19 7.33
C VAL A 222 -5.87 13.48 6.58
N ASN A 223 -4.86 13.41 5.72
CA ASN A 223 -4.46 14.50 4.83
C ASN A 223 -4.82 14.14 3.38
N PRO A 224 -5.80 14.83 2.74
CA PRO A 224 -6.17 14.59 1.35
C PRO A 224 -5.01 14.73 0.35
N ASP A 225 -4.04 15.60 0.63
CA ASP A 225 -2.88 15.85 -0.23
C ASP A 225 -1.75 14.83 -0.02
N ASN A 226 -1.82 14.02 1.04
CA ASN A 226 -0.80 13.04 1.41
C ASN A 226 -1.41 11.77 2.03
N LEU A 227 -2.11 11.00 1.21
CA LEU A 227 -2.70 9.71 1.58
C LEU A 227 -1.60 8.68 1.88
N GLN A 228 -1.66 8.03 3.04
CA GLN A 228 -0.62 7.13 3.54
C GLN A 228 -0.82 5.69 3.05
N PHE A 229 -2.07 5.24 2.89
CA PHE A 229 -2.38 3.86 2.55
C PHE A 229 -2.92 3.69 1.12
N ASN A 230 -3.78 4.60 0.67
CA ASN A 230 -4.31 4.66 -0.68
C ASN A 230 -3.37 5.45 -1.61
N THR A 231 -2.14 4.94 -1.78
CA THR A 231 -1.13 5.51 -2.69
C THR A 231 -1.44 5.13 -4.15
N ARG A 232 -2.65 5.44 -4.64
CA ARG A 232 -2.92 5.38 -6.08
C ARG A 232 -2.06 6.42 -6.80
N TYR A 233 -1.61 6.08 -8.01
CA TYR A 233 -0.71 6.87 -8.86
C TYR A 233 -1.26 8.25 -9.30
N THR A 234 -2.36 8.73 -8.73
CA THR A 234 -3.06 9.97 -9.11
C THR A 234 -2.17 11.21 -8.96
N SER A 235 -1.32 11.26 -7.94
CA SER A 235 -0.33 12.34 -7.77
C SER A 235 0.74 12.37 -8.87
N LYS A 236 1.04 11.25 -9.54
CA LYS A 236 1.92 11.26 -10.73
C LYS A 236 1.19 11.80 -11.94
N ILE A 237 -0.07 11.42 -12.16
CA ILE A 237 -0.82 11.83 -13.36
C ILE A 237 -1.14 13.33 -13.32
N SER A 238 -1.57 13.89 -12.18
CA SER A 238 -1.87 15.33 -12.08
C SER A 238 -0.60 16.20 -12.14
N ALA A 239 0.50 15.74 -11.56
CA ALA A 239 1.80 16.42 -11.64
C ALA A 239 2.40 16.35 -13.06
N LEU A 240 2.31 15.18 -13.72
CA LEU A 240 2.70 15.01 -15.12
C LEU A 240 1.80 15.82 -16.07
N SER A 241 0.48 15.82 -15.85
CA SER A 241 -0.47 16.52 -16.71
C SER A 241 -0.31 18.04 -16.62
N LYS A 242 -0.10 18.62 -15.43
CA LYS A 242 0.21 20.06 -15.30
C LYS A 242 1.48 20.44 -16.05
N LYS A 243 2.55 19.66 -15.90
CA LYS A 243 3.83 19.92 -16.57
C LYS A 243 3.70 19.79 -18.09
N LYS A 244 3.02 18.75 -18.58
CA LYS A 244 2.79 18.53 -20.00
C LYS A 244 1.85 19.57 -20.61
N ALA A 245 0.79 19.98 -19.90
CA ALA A 245 -0.15 20.99 -20.35
C ALA A 245 0.52 22.36 -20.58
N VAL A 246 1.37 22.81 -19.65
CA VAL A 246 2.12 24.06 -19.83
C VAL A 246 3.06 23.98 -21.02
N SER A 247 3.80 22.87 -21.15
CA SER A 247 4.69 22.65 -22.30
C SER A 247 3.94 22.61 -23.63
N PHE A 248 2.76 21.98 -23.65
CA PHE A 248 1.89 21.90 -24.83
C PHE A 248 1.38 23.28 -25.25
N THR A 249 0.82 24.05 -24.31
CA THR A 249 0.30 25.40 -24.60
C THR A 249 1.39 26.30 -25.16
N ASN A 250 2.57 26.34 -24.54
CA ASN A 250 3.69 27.15 -25.02
C ASN A 250 4.13 26.72 -26.44
N THR A 251 4.20 25.42 -26.70
CA THR A 251 4.61 24.89 -28.02
C THR A 251 3.59 25.24 -29.09
N VAL A 252 2.29 25.14 -28.79
CA VAL A 252 1.21 25.51 -29.71
C VAL A 252 1.21 27.02 -29.97
N GLU A 253 1.42 27.84 -28.95
CA GLU A 253 1.53 29.30 -29.11
C GLU A 253 2.72 29.70 -30.00
N ASP A 254 3.88 29.07 -29.80
CA ASP A 254 5.07 29.31 -30.64
C ASP A 254 4.85 28.86 -32.09
N LEU A 255 4.19 27.72 -32.30
CA LEU A 255 3.84 27.25 -33.65
C LEU A 255 2.84 28.20 -34.32
N ASN A 256 1.79 28.62 -33.61
CA ASN A 256 0.83 29.60 -34.11
C ASN A 256 1.49 30.93 -34.45
N LYS A 257 2.45 31.38 -33.63
CA LYS A 257 3.23 32.59 -33.89
C LYS A 257 4.06 32.45 -35.18
N LYS A 258 4.73 31.31 -35.40
CA LYS A 258 5.49 31.04 -36.64
C LYS A 258 4.58 30.98 -37.87
N VAL A 259 3.42 30.35 -37.76
CA VAL A 259 2.40 30.35 -38.82
C VAL A 259 1.97 31.78 -39.14
N PHE A 260 1.67 32.59 -38.13
CA PHE A 260 1.31 33.99 -38.33
C PHE A 260 2.44 34.83 -38.95
N GLN A 261 3.69 34.63 -38.52
CA GLN A 261 4.86 35.35 -39.05
C GLN A 261 5.22 34.99 -40.49
N SER A 262 4.89 33.76 -40.92
CA SER A 262 5.18 33.26 -42.27
C SER A 262 4.06 33.54 -43.26
N GLN A 263 3.00 34.26 -42.87
CA GLN A 263 1.88 34.57 -43.76
C GLN A 263 2.19 35.77 -44.67
N PRO A 264 2.14 35.60 -46.01
CA PRO A 264 1.95 36.70 -46.93
C PRO A 264 0.49 37.17 -46.89
N ALA A 265 0.27 38.48 -46.96
CA ALA A 265 -1.00 39.13 -46.59
C ALA A 265 -2.26 38.77 -47.40
N GLN A 266 -2.24 37.86 -48.38
CA GLN A 266 -3.37 37.67 -49.31
C GLN A 266 -3.61 36.24 -49.87
N THR A 267 -3.06 35.17 -49.28
CA THR A 267 -3.37 33.78 -49.74
C THR A 267 -4.40 33.07 -48.85
N PRO A 268 -5.38 32.33 -49.43
CA PRO A 268 -6.39 31.59 -48.66
C PRO A 268 -5.77 30.51 -47.76
N ILE A 269 -6.23 30.44 -46.52
CA ILE A 269 -5.73 29.51 -45.51
C ILE A 269 -6.36 28.12 -45.69
N GLN A 270 -5.53 27.08 -45.74
CA GLN A 270 -5.98 25.70 -45.54
C GLN A 270 -5.85 25.32 -44.07
N ALA A 271 -6.92 25.55 -43.28
CA ALA A 271 -6.93 25.29 -41.84
C ALA A 271 -6.59 23.84 -41.48
N SER A 272 -6.99 22.89 -42.33
CA SER A 272 -6.66 21.47 -42.18
C SER A 272 -5.14 21.23 -42.18
N LYS A 273 -4.39 21.89 -43.08
CA LYS A 273 -2.94 21.75 -43.18
C LYS A 273 -2.24 22.25 -41.91
N ILE A 274 -2.67 23.39 -41.37
CA ILE A 274 -2.12 23.95 -40.13
C ILE A 274 -2.32 22.98 -38.96
N VAL A 275 -3.54 22.44 -38.82
CA VAL A 275 -3.84 21.45 -37.77
C VAL A 275 -2.98 20.19 -37.95
N THR A 276 -2.83 19.70 -39.18
CA THR A 276 -1.97 18.56 -39.50
C THR A 276 -0.50 18.82 -39.17
N ASP A 277 0.03 20.01 -39.47
CA ASP A 277 1.42 20.37 -39.20
C ASP A 277 1.70 20.51 -37.69
N ILE A 278 0.74 21.04 -36.93
CA ILE A 278 0.80 21.12 -35.46
C ILE A 278 0.78 19.71 -34.86
N LEU A 279 -0.17 18.86 -35.25
CA LEU A 279 -0.29 17.49 -34.73
C LEU A 279 0.90 16.61 -35.12
N ASN A 280 1.56 16.90 -36.25
CA ASN A 280 2.72 16.15 -36.69
C ASN A 280 4.06 16.65 -36.13
N ASN A 281 4.06 17.75 -35.38
CA ASN A 281 5.27 18.32 -34.79
C ASN A 281 5.90 17.36 -33.75
N ASP A 282 7.21 17.13 -33.86
CA ASP A 282 7.92 16.16 -33.01
C ASP A 282 7.88 16.51 -31.52
N LEU A 283 7.84 17.80 -31.17
CA LEU A 283 7.69 18.23 -29.77
C LEU A 283 6.28 17.95 -29.25
N ILE A 284 5.24 18.15 -30.08
CA ILE A 284 3.86 17.82 -29.72
C ILE A 284 3.67 16.32 -29.58
N LYS A 285 4.21 15.51 -30.51
CA LYS A 285 4.23 14.05 -30.40
C LYS A 285 4.94 13.58 -29.14
N SER A 286 6.12 14.13 -28.85
CA SER A 286 6.89 13.84 -27.64
C SER A 286 6.15 14.23 -26.35
N ILE A 287 5.40 15.33 -26.34
CA ILE A 287 4.60 15.75 -25.17
C ILE A 287 3.40 14.81 -24.96
N LEU A 288 2.77 14.35 -26.04
CA LEU A 288 1.57 13.52 -26.00
C LEU A 288 1.85 12.01 -25.87
N ASP A 289 3.12 11.59 -25.83
CA ASP A 289 3.57 10.18 -25.79
C ASP A 289 2.99 9.32 -26.94
N PHE A 290 2.88 9.89 -28.15
CA PHE A 290 2.57 9.16 -29.38
C PHE A 290 3.83 8.70 -30.11
#